data_AF-A0A838XW80-F1
#
_entry.id   AF-A0A838XW80-F1
#
_cell.length_a   1.000
_cell.length_b   1.000
_cell.length_c   1.000
_cell.angle_alpha   90.00
_cell.angle_beta   90.00
_cell.angle_gamma   90.00
#
_symmetry.space_group_name_H-M   'P 1'
#
loop_
_entity.id
_entity.type
_entity.pdbx_description
1 polymer ?
#
loop_
_entity_poly.entity_id
_entity_poly.type
_entity_poly.pdbx_seq_one_letter_code
_entity_poly.pdbx_strand_id
1 'polypeptide(L)'
;MTPRLTRIAAAALCAAPWLAGGGTSGPALADNDPVAVLARNLPAQVQALRRLDGPADSGTGFILIREGARDRLFVRHATGSSTPVIIEIAEVSALDGRVADLRSEADAHGVVAFVDVVTAGHEETTYELFLEKEDPAAYLFQPASN
;
A
#
# COMPACT_ATOMS: atom_id res chain seq x y z
N MET A 1 44.03 -38.07 38.10
CA MET A 1 43.19 -38.97 38.93
C MET A 1 41.73 -38.70 38.60
N THR A 2 41.07 -39.75 38.12
CA THR A 2 39.69 -39.97 37.67
C THR A 2 38.62 -39.78 38.77
N PRO A 3 37.29 -39.82 38.49
CA PRO A 3 36.55 -39.60 37.23
C PRO A 3 35.17 -38.86 37.33
N ARG A 4 34.59 -38.54 36.16
CA ARG A 4 33.18 -38.63 35.69
C ARG A 4 32.02 -37.96 36.46
N LEU A 5 31.19 -37.21 35.72
CA LEU A 5 29.89 -37.72 35.23
C LEU A 5 29.26 -36.80 34.17
N THR A 6 29.29 -37.31 32.93
CA THR A 6 28.46 -36.93 31.79
C THR A 6 26.98 -37.16 32.11
N ARG A 7 26.10 -36.22 31.76
CA ARG A 7 24.67 -36.49 31.56
C ARG A 7 24.26 -36.07 30.15
N ILE A 8 23.86 -37.07 29.37
CA ILE A 8 23.19 -36.97 28.08
C ILE A 8 21.72 -37.36 28.29
N ALA A 9 20.87 -36.75 27.46
CA ALA A 9 19.51 -37.13 27.06
C ALA A 9 18.34 -36.92 28.05
N ALA A 10 17.35 -36.14 27.60
CA ALA A 10 16.11 -36.72 27.08
C ALA A 10 15.35 -35.67 26.24
N ALA A 11 15.06 -36.04 24.99
CA ALA A 11 14.02 -35.42 24.19
C ALA A 11 12.65 -35.80 24.80
N ALA A 12 11.76 -34.83 24.92
CA ALA A 12 10.34 -35.08 25.04
C ALA A 12 9.62 -34.26 23.95
N LEU A 13 9.23 -34.98 22.91
CA LEU A 13 8.09 -34.65 22.04
C LEU A 13 6.82 -34.45 22.89
N CYS A 14 5.83 -33.81 22.27
CA CYS A 14 4.45 -33.55 22.71
C CYS A 14 4.27 -32.13 23.30
N ALA A 15 3.33 -31.30 22.88
CA ALA A 15 2.27 -31.41 21.90
C ALA A 15 1.84 -29.98 21.55
N ALA A 16 1.39 -29.76 20.33
CA ALA A 16 0.69 -28.53 19.97
C ALA A 16 -0.64 -28.42 20.73
N PRO A 17 -0.99 -27.23 21.24
CA PRO A 17 -2.37 -26.77 21.27
C PRO A 17 -2.51 -25.66 20.23
N TRP A 18 -3.30 -25.98 19.21
CA TRP A 18 -3.94 -25.02 18.32
C TRP A 18 -4.82 -24.05 19.14
N LEU A 19 -4.95 -22.82 18.61
CA LEU A 19 -6.02 -21.84 18.88
C LEU A 19 -6.12 -21.20 20.28
N ALA A 20 -5.56 -20.00 20.37
CA ALA A 20 -6.28 -18.82 20.86
C ALA A 20 -5.74 -17.62 20.06
N GLY A 21 -6.45 -17.13 19.05
CA GLY A 21 -7.59 -16.25 19.32
C GLY A 21 -7.15 -14.81 19.63
N GLY A 22 -5.94 -14.39 19.26
CA GLY A 22 -5.56 -12.98 19.23
C GLY A 22 -6.00 -12.36 17.91
N GLY A 23 -7.30 -12.09 17.78
CA GLY A 23 -7.82 -11.30 16.67
C GLY A 23 -7.11 -9.95 16.68
N THR A 24 -6.18 -9.75 15.74
CA THR A 24 -5.68 -8.42 15.42
C THR A 24 -6.89 -7.62 14.97
N SER A 25 -7.41 -6.79 15.87
CA SER A 25 -8.37 -5.76 15.55
C SER A 25 -7.68 -4.77 14.62
N GLY A 26 -7.62 -5.11 13.33
CA GLY A 26 -7.52 -4.10 12.30
C GLY A 26 -8.68 -3.13 12.54
N PRO A 27 -8.48 -1.81 12.35
CA PRO A 27 -9.54 -0.85 12.58
C PRO A 27 -10.78 -1.33 11.82
N ALA A 28 -11.88 -1.52 12.55
CA ALA A 28 -13.16 -1.82 11.95
C ALA A 28 -13.44 -0.69 10.95
N LEU A 29 -13.26 -1.01 9.67
CA LEU A 29 -13.56 -0.10 8.59
C LEU A 29 -15.04 0.25 8.75
N ALA A 30 -15.35 1.50 9.09
CA ALA A 30 -16.72 1.97 9.16
C ALA A 30 -17.43 1.58 7.86
N ASP A 31 -18.66 1.08 7.93
CA ASP A 31 -19.35 0.49 6.77
C ASP A 31 -19.61 1.46 5.61
N ASN A 32 -19.27 2.75 5.76
CA ASN A 32 -19.32 3.77 4.73
C ASN A 32 -17.96 4.41 4.40
N ASP A 33 -16.83 3.83 4.83
CA ASP A 33 -15.51 4.30 4.38
C ASP A 33 -15.33 3.97 2.88
N PRO A 34 -15.22 4.99 1.99
CA PRO A 34 -15.06 4.77 0.56
C PRO A 34 -13.86 3.90 0.20
N VAL A 35 -12.79 3.94 1.01
CA VAL A 35 -11.59 3.13 0.83
C VAL A 35 -11.86 1.66 1.20
N ALA A 36 -12.69 1.42 2.20
CA ALA A 36 -13.12 0.07 2.57
C ALA A 36 -14.03 -0.54 1.51
N VAL A 37 -14.97 0.25 0.97
CA VAL A 37 -15.84 -0.15 -0.13
C VAL A 37 -15.01 -0.49 -1.36
N LEU A 38 -14.04 0.37 -1.72
CA LEU A 38 -13.09 0.10 -2.80
C LEU A 38 -12.39 -1.25 -2.60
N ALA A 39 -11.75 -1.47 -1.45
CA ALA A 39 -10.98 -2.68 -1.18
C ALA A 39 -11.82 -3.97 -1.24
N ARG A 40 -13.10 -3.91 -0.82
CA ARG A 40 -14.04 -5.06 -0.89
C ARG A 40 -14.44 -5.42 -2.33
N ASN A 41 -14.39 -4.46 -3.25
CA ASN A 41 -14.79 -4.63 -4.64
C ASN A 41 -13.65 -5.03 -5.58
N LEU A 42 -12.42 -5.19 -5.07
CA LEU A 42 -11.30 -5.61 -5.91
C LEU A 42 -11.38 -7.11 -6.21
N PRO A 43 -11.03 -7.53 -7.45
CA PRO A 43 -11.20 -8.92 -7.89
C PRO A 43 -10.18 -9.89 -7.26
N ALA A 44 -9.08 -9.37 -6.73
CA ALA A 44 -8.03 -10.16 -6.10
C ALA A 44 -8.07 -10.04 -4.58
N GLN A 45 -7.47 -11.03 -3.90
CA GLN A 45 -7.36 -11.01 -2.45
C GLN A 45 -6.40 -9.90 -2.00
N VAL A 46 -6.96 -8.87 -1.37
CA VAL A 46 -6.19 -7.78 -0.74
C VAL A 46 -5.36 -8.34 0.40
N GLN A 47 -4.04 -8.22 0.30
CA GLN A 47 -3.09 -8.66 1.33
C GLN A 47 -2.75 -7.54 2.32
N ALA A 48 -2.70 -6.30 1.84
CA ALA A 48 -2.43 -5.12 2.66
C ALA A 48 -3.04 -3.86 2.04
N LEU A 49 -3.36 -2.89 2.89
CA LEU A 49 -3.85 -1.58 2.50
C LEU A 49 -3.11 -0.51 3.30
N ARG A 50 -2.58 0.50 2.62
CA ARG A 50 -1.89 1.64 3.23
C ARG A 50 -2.51 2.93 2.69
N ARG A 51 -2.92 3.82 3.60
CA ARG A 51 -3.32 5.19 3.27
C ARG A 51 -2.13 6.11 3.50
N LEU A 52 -1.93 7.04 2.60
CA LEU A 52 -0.86 8.03 2.65
C LEU A 52 -1.49 9.41 2.49
N ASP A 53 -1.10 10.32 3.37
CA ASP A 53 -1.50 11.71 3.24
C ASP A 53 -0.70 12.36 2.11
N GLY A 54 -1.37 13.20 1.32
CA GLY A 54 -0.71 14.06 0.35
C GLY A 54 -0.20 15.34 0.99
N PRO A 55 0.22 16.32 0.18
CA PRO A 55 0.67 17.60 0.68
C PRO A 55 -0.43 18.30 1.48
N ALA A 56 -0.05 19.05 2.52
CA ALA A 56 -0.99 19.81 3.33
C ALA A 56 -1.85 20.73 2.46
N ASP A 57 -3.13 20.87 2.82
CA ASP A 57 -4.12 21.73 2.16
C ASP A 57 -4.41 21.41 0.67
N SER A 58 -3.81 20.36 0.10
CA SER A 58 -4.08 19.94 -1.29
C SER A 58 -5.43 19.24 -1.47
N GLY A 59 -5.99 18.69 -0.40
CA GLY A 59 -7.15 17.78 -0.47
C GLY A 59 -6.83 16.42 -1.10
N THR A 60 -5.57 16.15 -1.44
CA THR A 60 -5.12 14.92 -2.08
C THR A 60 -4.58 13.92 -1.05
N GLY A 61 -4.82 12.64 -1.28
CA GLY A 61 -4.16 11.54 -0.58
C GLY A 61 -4.03 10.32 -1.47
N PHE A 62 -3.28 9.32 -1.02
CA PHE A 62 -2.98 8.12 -1.79
C PHE A 62 -3.39 6.88 -1.04
N ILE A 63 -3.76 5.84 -1.78
CA ILE A 63 -4.13 4.54 -1.26
C ILE A 63 -3.34 3.50 -2.04
N LEU A 64 -2.51 2.73 -1.33
CA LEU A 64 -1.79 1.60 -1.88
C LEU A 64 -2.46 0.32 -1.42
N ILE A 65 -2.80 -0.55 -2.38
CA ILE A 65 -3.40 -1.85 -2.13
C ILE A 65 -2.49 -2.92 -2.69
N ARG A 66 -2.11 -3.88 -1.85
CA ARG A 66 -1.27 -5.01 -2.23
C ARG A 66 -2.11 -6.20 -2.65
N GLU A 67 -1.86 -6.70 -3.87
CA GLU A 67 -2.53 -7.86 -4.45
C GLU A 67 -1.50 -8.84 -5.03
N GLY A 68 -1.39 -10.05 -4.49
CA GLY A 68 -0.52 -11.08 -5.07
C GLY A 68 0.94 -10.62 -5.12
N ALA A 69 1.50 -10.44 -6.33
CA ALA A 69 2.86 -9.97 -6.60
C ALA A 69 2.98 -8.46 -6.92
N ARG A 70 1.85 -7.74 -7.05
CA ARG A 70 1.81 -6.33 -7.46
C ARG A 70 1.09 -5.43 -6.47
N ASP A 71 1.36 -4.13 -6.55
CA ASP A 71 0.64 -3.10 -5.81
C ASP A 71 -0.22 -2.27 -6.79
N ARG A 72 -1.37 -1.79 -6.30
CA ARG A 72 -2.27 -0.86 -7.01
C ARG A 72 -2.27 0.46 -6.29
N LEU A 73 -2.17 1.55 -7.04
CA LEU A 73 -2.18 2.91 -6.52
C LEU A 73 -3.50 3.58 -6.89
N PHE A 74 -4.14 4.17 -5.89
CA PHE A 74 -5.29 5.02 -6.07
C PHE A 74 -5.02 6.40 -5.48
N VAL A 75 -5.58 7.43 -6.12
CA VAL A 75 -5.55 8.80 -5.62
C VAL A 75 -6.94 9.15 -5.10
N ARG A 76 -6.98 9.74 -3.92
CA ARG A 76 -8.17 10.24 -3.25
C ARG A 76 -8.15 11.76 -3.28
N HIS A 77 -9.12 12.36 -3.93
CA HIS A 77 -9.36 13.80 -3.90
C HIS A 77 -10.56 14.12 -3.03
N ALA A 78 -10.34 14.96 -2.01
CA ALA A 78 -11.41 15.59 -1.26
C ALA A 78 -12.12 16.59 -2.19
N THR A 79 -13.32 16.24 -2.61
CA THR A 79 -14.23 17.22 -3.20
C THR A 79 -14.98 17.87 -2.04
N GLY A 80 -15.46 19.11 -2.17
CA GLY A 80 -16.31 19.74 -1.15
C GLY A 80 -17.64 19.02 -0.86
N SER A 81 -17.83 17.80 -1.40
CA SER A 81 -18.93 16.89 -1.12
C SER A 81 -18.58 15.90 0.00
N SER A 82 -19.56 15.15 0.49
CA SER A 82 -19.34 14.12 1.50
C SER A 82 -18.57 12.89 1.00
N THR A 83 -18.43 12.72 -0.31
CA THR A 83 -17.82 11.54 -0.93
C THR A 83 -16.59 11.94 -1.73
N PRO A 84 -15.38 11.48 -1.35
CA PRO A 84 -14.17 11.78 -2.12
C PRO A 84 -14.22 11.10 -3.48
N VAL A 85 -13.58 11.73 -4.46
CA VAL A 85 -13.30 11.08 -5.75
C VAL A 85 -12.09 10.18 -5.54
N ILE A 86 -12.19 8.92 -5.97
CA ILE A 86 -11.09 7.97 -5.93
C ILE A 86 -10.84 7.46 -7.34
N ILE A 87 -9.63 7.66 -7.84
CA ILE A 87 -9.19 7.21 -9.16
C ILE A 87 -8.07 6.20 -9.02
N GLU A 88 -8.04 5.19 -9.88
CA GLU A 88 -6.91 4.26 -9.97
C GLU A 88 -5.88 4.80 -10.97
N ILE A 89 -4.60 4.68 -10.62
CA ILE A 89 -3.49 4.90 -11.55
C ILE A 89 -3.19 3.55 -12.20
N ALA A 90 -3.85 3.29 -13.33
CA ALA A 90 -3.86 1.98 -13.99
C ALA A 90 -2.43 1.52 -14.36
N GLU A 91 -1.57 2.46 -14.71
CA GLU A 91 -0.17 2.25 -15.10
C GLU A 91 0.62 1.56 -13.98
N VAL A 92 0.42 1.93 -12.71
CA VAL A 92 1.13 1.31 -11.59
C VAL A 92 0.79 -0.19 -11.50
N SER A 93 -0.48 -0.54 -11.72
CA SER A 93 -0.90 -1.95 -11.73
C SER A 93 -0.37 -2.71 -12.94
N ALA A 94 -0.17 -2.02 -14.07
CA ALA A 94 0.36 -2.58 -15.31
C ALA A 94 1.87 -2.85 -15.26
N LEU A 95 2.60 -2.16 -14.38
CA LEU A 95 4.04 -2.41 -14.13
C LEU A 95 4.29 -3.76 -13.42
N ASP A 96 3.26 -4.40 -12.87
CA ASP A 96 3.33 -5.68 -12.16
C ASP A 96 4.43 -5.71 -11.07
N GLY A 97 4.58 -4.60 -10.35
CA GLY A 97 5.64 -4.35 -9.38
C GLY A 97 5.15 -3.93 -8.00
N ARG A 98 6.10 -3.65 -7.10
CA ARG A 98 5.87 -3.15 -5.74
C ARG A 98 6.17 -1.67 -5.64
N VAL A 99 5.32 -0.93 -4.94
CA VAL A 99 5.65 0.45 -4.57
C VAL A 99 6.53 0.39 -3.32
N ALA A 100 7.80 0.75 -3.47
CA ALA A 100 8.78 0.80 -2.38
C ALA A 100 8.60 2.07 -1.55
N ASP A 101 8.47 3.22 -2.23
CA ASP A 101 8.23 4.51 -1.60
C ASP A 101 7.24 5.36 -2.43
N LEU A 102 6.59 6.28 -1.73
CA LEU A 102 5.72 7.28 -2.33
C LEU A 102 5.85 8.58 -1.54
N ARG A 103 6.35 9.61 -2.21
CA ARG A 103 6.47 10.98 -1.71
C ARG A 103 5.68 11.92 -2.61
N SER A 104 5.22 13.04 -2.06
CA SER A 104 4.42 14.00 -2.83
C SER A 104 4.67 15.43 -2.36
N GLU A 105 4.53 16.36 -3.29
CA GLU A 105 4.66 17.80 -3.09
C GLU A 105 3.56 18.54 -3.87
N ALA A 106 3.25 19.76 -3.42
CA ALA A 106 2.29 20.64 -4.07
C ALA A 106 3.01 21.84 -4.67
N ASP A 107 2.58 22.24 -5.87
CA ASP A 107 3.08 23.41 -6.57
C ASP A 107 1.92 24.31 -7.07
N ALA A 108 2.23 25.25 -7.96
CA ALA A 108 1.24 26.17 -8.52
C ALA A 108 0.23 25.48 -9.46
N HIS A 109 0.57 24.31 -9.99
CA HIS A 109 -0.19 23.56 -11.00
C HIS A 109 -0.99 22.40 -10.41
N GLY A 110 -0.58 21.87 -9.26
CA GLY A 110 -1.30 20.82 -8.56
C GLY A 110 -0.44 20.06 -7.57
N VAL A 111 -0.59 18.73 -7.57
CA VAL A 111 0.21 17.83 -6.76
C VAL A 111 1.05 16.97 -7.69
N VAL A 112 2.34 16.84 -7.37
CA VAL A 112 3.24 15.88 -7.99
C VAL A 112 3.57 14.81 -6.96
N ALA A 113 3.45 13.54 -7.34
CA ALA A 113 3.90 12.43 -6.53
C ALA A 113 5.00 11.66 -7.24
N PHE A 114 6.03 11.27 -6.48
CA PHE A 114 7.09 10.40 -6.96
C PHE A 114 6.86 9.01 -6.39
N VAL A 115 6.73 8.03 -7.27
CA VAL A 115 6.38 6.65 -6.96
C VAL A 115 7.55 5.77 -7.35
N ASP A 116 8.24 5.22 -6.36
CA ASP A 116 9.36 4.32 -6.58
C ASP A 116 8.82 2.89 -6.71
N VAL A 117 8.94 2.30 -7.90
CA VAL A 117 8.40 0.97 -8.23
C VAL A 117 9.53 -0.02 -8.45
N VAL A 118 9.50 -1.12 -7.70
CA VAL A 118 10.41 -2.26 -7.83
C VAL A 118 9.69 -3.37 -8.60
N THR A 119 10.16 -3.68 -9.80
CA THR A 119 9.59 -4.75 -10.63
C THR A 119 10.15 -6.13 -10.25
N ALA A 120 9.61 -7.21 -10.84
CA ALA A 120 10.11 -8.57 -10.63
C ALA A 120 11.60 -8.76 -11.01
N GLY A 121 12.14 -7.89 -11.87
CA GLY A 121 13.57 -7.84 -12.18
C GLY A 121 14.45 -7.23 -11.10
N HIS A 122 13.86 -6.79 -9.97
CA HIS A 122 14.51 -6.01 -8.91
C HIS A 122 15.10 -4.67 -9.37
N GLU A 123 14.66 -4.19 -10.54
CA GLU A 123 14.95 -2.84 -11.00
C GLU A 123 13.97 -1.88 -10.32
N GLU A 124 14.52 -0.83 -9.71
CA GLU A 124 13.77 0.25 -9.09
C GLU A 124 13.75 1.45 -10.03
N THR A 125 12.55 1.88 -10.39
CA THR A 125 12.32 3.04 -11.26
C THR A 125 11.41 4.02 -10.56
N THR A 126 11.82 5.29 -10.50
CA THR A 126 10.99 6.39 -10.04
C THR A 126 10.08 6.88 -11.15
N TYR A 127 8.79 6.98 -10.87
CA TYR A 127 7.78 7.57 -11.75
C TYR A 127 7.23 8.85 -11.13
N GLU A 128 6.92 9.82 -11.98
CA GLU A 128 6.20 11.03 -11.64
C GLU A 128 4.73 10.87 -11.97
N LEU A 129 3.88 11.21 -11.00
CA LEU A 129 2.44 11.30 -11.12
C LEU A 129 2.05 12.77 -10.95
N PHE A 130 1.68 13.43 -12.04
CA PHE A 130 1.15 14.79 -12.04
C PHE A 130 -0.36 14.72 -11.89
N LEU A 131 -0.89 15.42 -10.89
CA LEU A 131 -2.32 15.53 -10.61
C LEU A 131 -2.75 16.97 -10.84
N GLU A 132 -3.64 17.17 -11.80
CA GLU A 132 -4.13 18.51 -12.13
C GLU A 132 -5.10 19.00 -11.07
N LYS A 133 -4.97 20.28 -10.70
CA LYS A 133 -5.86 20.90 -9.71
C LYS A 133 -7.30 21.08 -10.22
N GLU A 134 -7.46 21.31 -11.52
CA GLU A 134 -8.73 21.69 -12.13
C GLU A 134 -9.61 20.48 -12.47
N ASP A 135 -8.99 19.36 -12.85
CA ASP A 135 -9.67 18.10 -13.12
C ASP A 135 -9.07 16.98 -12.24
N PRO A 136 -9.74 16.61 -11.13
CA PRO A 136 -9.29 15.54 -10.24
C PRO A 136 -9.22 14.14 -10.88
N ALA A 137 -9.76 13.96 -12.10
CA ALA A 137 -9.63 12.73 -12.85
C ALA A 137 -8.49 12.77 -13.87
N ALA A 138 -7.97 13.95 -14.21
CA ALA A 138 -6.84 14.12 -15.11
C ALA A 138 -5.52 13.90 -14.36
N TYR A 139 -4.71 12.99 -14.88
CA TYR A 139 -3.37 12.75 -14.39
C TYR A 139 -2.41 12.39 -15.53
N LEU A 140 -1.13 12.59 -15.30
CA LEU A 140 -0.05 12.09 -16.15
C LEU A 140 0.89 11.22 -15.30
N PHE A 141 1.12 9.99 -15.74
CA PHE A 141 2.07 9.08 -15.10
C PHE A 141 3.20 8.73 -16.07
N GLN A 142 4.44 9.09 -15.72
CA GLN A 142 5.60 8.91 -16.59
C GLN A 142 6.87 8.60 -15.78
N PRO A 143 7.89 7.98 -16.38
CA PRO A 143 9.20 7.85 -15.73
C PRO A 143 9.77 9.24 -15.37
N ALA A 144 10.37 9.37 -14.18
CA ALA A 144 11.05 10.59 -13.81
C ALA A 144 12.25 10.84 -14.73
N SER A 145 12.40 12.08 -15.19
CA SER A 145 13.57 12.48 -16.00
C SER A 145 14.77 12.70 -15.07
N ASN A 146 15.82 11.89 -15.22
CA ASN A 146 17.11 12.08 -14.57
C ASN A 146 17.96 13.13 -15.30
#